data_AF-A0A965G8G8-F1
#
_entry.id   AF-A0A965G8G8-F1
#
_cell.length_a   1.000
_cell.length_b   1.000
_cell.length_c   1.000
_cell.angle_alpha   90.00
_cell.angle_beta   90.00
_cell.angle_gamma   90.00
#
_symmetry.space_group_name_H-M   'P 1'
#
loop_
_entity.id
_entity.type
_entity.pdbx_description
1 polymer ?
#
loop_
_entity_poly.entity_id
_entity_poly.type
_entity_poly.pdbx_seq_one_letter_code
_entity_poly.pdbx_strand_id
1 'polypeptide(L)' 'MKLRLDLLEQMTPADIAEQAEKNVHRFKPEPLFSKTGVGSLSPASTNERALEVEHSMELTQKLERRARKAGKKSGTKS' A
#
# COMPACT_ATOMS: atom_id res chain seq x y z
N MET A 1 -13.90 -0.47 0.43
CA MET A 1 -12.91 0.10 1.36
C MET A 1 -13.05 1.62 1.40
N LYS A 2 -12.91 2.27 2.55
CA LYS A 2 -12.86 3.74 2.65
C LYS A 2 -11.41 4.19 2.50
N LEU A 3 -11.16 5.28 1.78
CA LEU A 3 -9.82 5.85 1.64
C LEU A 3 -9.41 6.55 2.95
N ARG A 4 -8.27 6.17 3.52
CA ARG A 4 -7.73 6.70 4.77
C ARG A 4 -6.44 7.47 4.53
N LEU A 5 -6.58 8.73 4.15
CA LEU A 5 -5.46 9.62 3.86
C LEU A 5 -4.67 9.99 5.13
N ASP A 6 -5.30 9.92 6.29
CA ASP A 6 -4.69 10.13 7.60
C ASP A 6 -3.53 9.18 7.90
N LEU A 7 -3.56 7.96 7.34
CA LEU A 7 -2.50 6.97 7.52
C LEU A 7 -1.32 7.15 6.55
N LEU A 8 -1.49 7.91 5.46
CA LEU A 8 -0.42 8.13 4.49
C LEU A 8 0.77 8.88 5.11
N GLU A 9 0.50 9.78 6.06
CA GLU A 9 1.55 10.51 6.79
C GLU A 9 2.47 9.59 7.61
N GLN A 10 2.00 8.38 7.93
CA GLN A 10 2.75 7.38 8.70
C GLN A 10 3.42 6.34 7.81
N MET A 11 3.21 6.42 6.49
CA MET A 11 3.75 5.50 5.51
C MET A 11 5.21 5.83 5.24
N THR A 12 6.06 4.82 5.27
CA THR A 12 7.49 4.98 5.00
C THR A 12 7.83 4.39 3.63
N PRO A 13 8.93 4.84 2.98
CA PRO A 13 9.42 4.22 1.76
C PRO A 13 9.62 2.70 1.88
N ALA A 14 10.01 2.23 3.07
CA ALA A 14 10.17 0.80 3.35
C ALA A 14 8.84 0.03 3.28
N ASP A 15 7.73 0.61 3.74
CA ASP A 15 6.42 -0.05 3.61
C ASP A 15 5.98 -0.14 2.15
N ILE A 16 6.30 0.88 1.35
CA ILE A 16 6.01 0.89 -0.09
C ILE A 16 6.83 -0.20 -0.79
N ALA A 17 8.12 -0.32 -0.47
CA ALA A 17 8.99 -1.36 -1.01
C ALA A 17 8.49 -2.78 -0.63
N GLU A 18 8.12 -2.99 0.64
CA GLU A 18 7.57 -4.27 1.11
C GLU A 18 6.29 -4.67 0.36
N GLN A 19 5.37 -3.71 0.15
CA GLN A 19 4.15 -3.96 -0.62
C GLN A 19 4.41 -4.16 -2.11
N ALA A 20 5.41 -3.46 -2.67
CA ALA A 20 5.83 -3.67 -4.04
C ALA A 20 6.37 -5.09 -4.22
N GLU A 21 7.30 -5.52 -3.37
CA GLU A 21 7.89 -6.88 -3.37
C GLU A 21 6.82 -7.97 -3.29
N LYS A 22 5.85 -7.83 -2.38
CA LYS A 22 4.72 -8.77 -2.24
C LYS A 22 3.90 -8.90 -3.53
N ASN A 23 3.84 -7.86 -4.36
CA ASN A 23 3.06 -7.82 -5.60
C ASN A 23 3.91 -7.97 -6.88
N VAL A 24 5.24 -8.09 -6.78
CA VAL A 24 6.15 -8.21 -7.95
C VAL A 24 5.74 -9.38 -8.86
N HIS A 25 5.30 -10.50 -8.29
CA HIS A 25 4.89 -11.67 -9.07
C HIS A 25 3.72 -11.41 -10.04
N ARG A 26 2.89 -10.39 -9.77
CA ARG A 26 1.81 -9.95 -10.66
C ARG A 26 2.20 -8.84 -11.60
N PHE A 27 3.34 -8.19 -11.37
CA PHE A 27 3.83 -7.12 -12.22
C PHE A 27 4.25 -7.68 -13.58
N LYS A 28 3.55 -7.22 -14.62
CA LYS A 28 3.92 -7.46 -16.01
C LYS A 28 4.57 -6.20 -16.56
N PRO A 29 5.86 -6.25 -16.92
CA PRO A 29 6.52 -5.12 -17.58
C PRO A 29 5.94 -4.86 -18.99
N GLU A 30 5.27 -5.84 -19.59
CA GLU A 30 4.72 -5.76 -20.94
C GLU A 30 3.20 -5.46 -20.95
N PRO A 31 2.67 -4.74 -21.97
CA PRO A 31 3.29 -4.46 -23.27
C PRO A 31 3.75 -3.01 -23.48
N LEU A 32 3.87 -2.20 -22.41
CA LEU A 32 4.07 -0.75 -22.57
C LEU A 32 5.17 -0.14 -21.70
N PHE A 33 5.85 -0.83 -20.79
CA PHE A 33 6.84 -0.15 -19.94
C PHE A 33 7.93 0.58 -20.76
N SER A 34 8.40 -0.01 -21.86
CA SER A 34 9.35 0.64 -22.78
C SER A 34 8.78 1.82 -23.58
N LYS A 35 7.44 1.93 -23.70
CA LYS A 35 6.75 2.95 -24.50
C LYS A 35 6.07 4.04 -23.66
N THR A 36 5.55 3.70 -22.49
CA THR A 36 4.78 4.58 -21.60
C THR A 36 5.49 4.85 -20.28
N GLY A 37 6.54 4.10 -19.95
CA GLY A 37 7.15 4.12 -18.61
C GLY A 37 6.27 3.50 -17.52
N VAL A 38 5.16 2.83 -17.89
CA VAL A 38 4.17 2.29 -16.93
C VAL A 38 3.91 0.81 -17.23
N GLY A 39 4.19 -0.04 -16.25
CA GLY A 39 3.84 -1.46 -16.28
C GLY A 39 2.40 -1.69 -15.79
N SER A 40 1.88 -2.90 -15.96
CA SER A 40 0.53 -3.25 -15.51
C SER A 40 0.55 -4.43 -14.53
N LEU A 41 -0.41 -4.47 -13.61
CA LEU A 41 -0.61 -5.64 -12.75
C LEU A 41 -1.54 -6.62 -13.46
N SER A 42 -1.17 -7.89 -13.47
CA SER A 42 -2.04 -8.97 -13.93
C SER A 42 -3.34 -9.00 -13.12
N PRO A 43 -4.47 -9.43 -13.70
CA PRO A 43 -5.70 -9.64 -12.95
C PRO A 43 -5.46 -10.52 -11.72
N ALA A 44 -5.97 -10.11 -10.55
CA ALA A 44 -5.92 -10.93 -9.35
C ALA A 44 -6.98 -12.03 -9.41
N SER A 45 -6.56 -13.28 -9.21
CA SER A 45 -7.41 -14.41 -8.84
C SER A 45 -8.07 -14.18 -7.48
N THR A 46 -9.09 -14.99 -7.16
CA THR A 46 -9.79 -14.91 -5.85
C THR A 46 -8.83 -15.09 -4.67
N ASN A 47 -7.85 -15.98 -4.79
CA ASN A 47 -6.86 -16.24 -3.74
C ASN A 47 -5.91 -15.06 -3.58
N GLU A 48 -5.44 -14.48 -4.69
CA GLU A 48 -4.58 -13.29 -4.66
C GLU A 48 -5.31 -12.09 -4.05
N ARG A 49 -6.61 -11.92 -4.35
CA ARG A 49 -7.42 -10.87 -3.70
C ARG A 49 -7.56 -11.09 -2.19
N ALA A 50 -7.67 -12.34 -1.74
CA ALA A 50 -7.72 -12.63 -0.30
C ALA A 50 -6.40 -12.24 0.38
N LEU A 51 -5.27 -12.57 -0.24
CA LEU A 51 -3.94 -12.18 0.24
C LEU A 51 -3.73 -10.66 0.23
N GLU A 52 -4.21 -9.96 -0.81
CA GLU A 52 -4.16 -8.49 -0.87
C GLU A 52 -4.93 -7.85 0.29
N VAL A 53 -6.12 -8.39 0.62
CA VAL A 53 -6.92 -7.92 1.75
C VAL A 53 -6.19 -8.14 3.06
N GLU A 54 -5.61 -9.33 3.26
CA GLU A 54 -4.81 -9.66 4.44
C GLU A 54 -3.62 -8.71 4.59
N HIS A 55 -2.78 -8.58 3.57
CA HIS A 55 -1.64 -7.66 3.57
C HIS A 55 -2.05 -6.19 3.79
N SER A 56 -3.18 -5.77 3.20
CA SER A 56 -3.71 -4.41 3.38
C SER A 56 -4.18 -4.19 4.81
N MET A 57 -4.81 -5.19 5.43
CA MET A 57 -5.24 -5.12 6.83
C MET A 57 -4.04 -5.07 7.78
N GLU A 58 -3.01 -5.88 7.54
CA GLU A 58 -1.78 -5.86 8.33
C GLU A 58 -1.06 -4.50 8.24
N LEU A 59 -0.90 -3.97 7.03
CA LEU A 59 -0.30 -2.65 6.82
C LEU A 59 -1.12 -1.57 7.53
N THR A 60 -2.44 -1.63 7.39
CA THR A 60 -3.34 -0.69 8.05
C THR A 60 -3.16 -0.72 9.57
N GLN A 61 -3.10 -1.89 10.20
CA GLN A 61 -2.85 -2.01 11.64
C GLN A 61 -1.46 -1.49 12.04
N LYS A 62 -0.43 -1.75 11.22
CA LYS A 62 0.93 -1.23 11.43
C LYS A 62 0.93 0.30 11.42
N LEU A 63 0.27 0.91 10.43
CA LEU A 63 0.16 2.37 10.30
C LEU A 63 -0.70 2.97 11.42
N GLU A 64 -1.80 2.34 11.83
CA GLU A 64 -2.59 2.77 12.97
C GLU A 64 -1.77 2.75 14.28
N ARG A 65 -0.98 1.69 14.50
CA ARG A 65 -0.08 1.62 15.67
C ARG A 65 0.94 2.75 15.63
N ARG A 66 1.50 3.06 14.45
CA ARG A 66 2.42 4.21 14.30
C ARG A 66 1.72 5.54 14.53
N ALA A 67 0.54 5.77 13.96
CA ALA A 67 -0.26 6.96 14.19
C ALA A 67 -0.55 7.17 15.69
N ARG A 68 -0.95 6.10 16.39
CA ARG A 68 -1.19 6.11 17.84
C ARG A 68 0.09 6.41 18.63
N LYS A 69 1.22 5.81 18.25
CA LYS A 69 2.53 6.03 18.89
C LYS A 69 3.08 7.43 18.62
N ALA A 70 2.89 7.93 17.40
CA ALA A 70 3.26 9.28 16.99
C ALA A 70 2.45 10.33 17.77
N GLY A 71 1.20 9.99 18.12
CA GLY A 71 0.39 10.56 19.20
C GLY A 71 0.12 12.06 19.07
N LYS A 72 -1.14 12.48 19.09
CA LYS A 72 -1.48 13.84 19.55
C LYS A 72 -0.74 15.01 18.83
N LYS A 73 -0.41 14.89 17.54
CA LYS A 73 0.17 16.02 16.76
C LYS A 73 -0.63 16.44 15.53
N SER A 74 -1.74 15.77 15.22
CA SER A 74 -2.63 16.16 14.12
C SER A 74 -3.98 16.63 14.68
N GLY A 75 -4.01 17.82 15.28
CA GLY A 75 -5.27 18.35 15.81
C GLY A 75 -5.20 19.57 16.74
N THR A 76 -4.21 20.45 16.59
CA THR A 76 -4.37 21.84 17.04
C THR A 76 -4.08 22.73 15.83
N LYS A 77 -5.09 22.88 14.97
CA LYS A 77 -5.23 24.13 14.22
C LYS A 77 -6.07 25.03 15.12
N SER A 78 -5.41 25.94 15.83
CA SER A 78 -6.03 27.19 16.29
C SER A 78 -6.28 28.10 15.09
#